data_AF-A0A7V3BNK0-F1
#
_entry.id   AF-A0A7V3BNK0-F1
#
_cell.length_a   1.000
_cell.length_b   1.000
_cell.length_c   1.000
_cell.angle_alpha   90.00
_cell.angle_beta   90.00
_cell.angle_gamma   90.00
#
_symmetry.space_group_name_H-M   'P 1'
#
loop_
_entity.id
_entity.type
_entity.pdbx_description
1 polymer ?
#
loop_
_entity_poly.entity_id
_entity_poly.type
_entity_poly.pdbx_seq_one_letter_code
_entity_poly.pdbx_strand_id
1 'polypeptide(L)'
;MGLEEELRAKIERIKQGGPQRYRERAKAEGRLLVRERLERLLDPGFGIEDGLFADDTDEGNPADAVVTGLGKIHGRKVCYMANDPTVKAGSWGPKTVEKILRIQETAANLRLPLIYLVDSAGARITHQVDMFPGRRHAGRIFYNEVMLSGLVPQLCLLFGPSAAGGAYIPAFCDTVVMVEGRASMYLGSPRMAEMVIGEKTTLEEMGGARMHCEVSGCGDVLVYSDVEAIDFARRYLQYFPTHCEDFPPTFAAADPSKDPSELEHLIPTNQNAPFDMFELIERLVDADSFLEIKGLFAKELITGLARLGGRVIGIVASQPKVKGGVLFVDSADKGTRFIALCDAFNIPLLFLADVPGFMIGSKVERQGIIRHGAKMIYAVSEATVPKISVIVRKVYGAGLYAMCGPAYGTDATLALPTAYIAVMGPEAAVNAVYYKKIMELQGEERERFIQERREEYRQDIDLYKLASRLIVDAIVPSARLREELISRFEAYASKRAINPRKRHGVMPV
;
A
#
# COMPACT_ATOMS: atom_id res chain seq x y z
N MET A 1 21.99 8.99 49.35
CA MET A 1 21.27 9.30 48.10
C MET A 1 19.80 9.44 48.47
N GLY A 2 19.15 10.56 48.13
CA GLY A 2 17.71 10.72 48.38
C GLY A 2 16.87 9.84 47.45
N LEU A 3 15.63 9.51 47.83
CA LEU A 3 14.73 8.67 47.00
C LEU A 3 14.51 9.26 45.59
N GLU A 4 14.43 10.58 45.46
CA GLU A 4 14.30 11.24 44.15
C GLU A 4 15.56 11.13 43.30
N GLU A 5 16.74 11.20 43.93
CA GLU A 5 18.03 11.10 43.26
C GLU A 5 18.25 9.68 42.73
N GLU A 6 17.88 8.67 43.53
CA GLU A 6 17.86 7.27 43.11
C GLU A 6 16.90 7.04 41.93
N LEU A 7 15.68 7.59 42.01
CA LEU A 7 14.70 7.49 40.95
C LEU A 7 15.23 8.11 39.64
N ARG A 8 15.79 9.32 39.70
CA ARG A 8 16.37 10.00 38.53
C ARG A 8 17.52 9.17 37.93
N ALA A 9 18.41 8.63 38.76
CA ALA A 9 19.49 7.77 38.30
C ALA A 9 18.98 6.50 37.60
N LYS A 10 17.92 5.85 38.13
CA LYS A 10 17.30 4.69 37.48
C LYS A 10 16.63 5.05 36.16
N ILE A 11 15.89 6.16 36.11
CA ILE A 11 15.25 6.65 34.86
C ILE A 11 16.31 6.87 33.78
N GLU A 12 17.38 7.59 34.10
CA GLU A 12 18.45 7.87 33.14
C GLU A 12 19.16 6.59 32.69
N ARG A 13 19.41 5.63 33.58
CA ARG A 13 19.95 4.32 33.20
C ARG A 13 19.01 3.57 32.26
N ILE A 14 17.72 3.48 32.57
CA ILE A 14 16.75 2.76 31.72
C ILE A 14 16.64 3.42 30.35
N LYS A 15 16.61 4.76 30.30
CA LYS A 15 16.52 5.50 29.04
C LYS A 15 17.73 5.31 28.13
N GLN A 16 18.89 4.96 28.68
CA GLN A 16 20.05 4.62 27.87
C GLN A 16 19.83 3.35 27.03
N GLY A 17 18.94 2.44 27.45
CA GLY A 17 18.73 1.15 26.79
C GLY A 17 19.75 0.10 27.23
N GLY A 18 20.15 -0.77 26.31
CA GLY A 18 21.06 -1.88 26.60
C GLY A 18 22.52 -1.50 26.87
N PRO A 19 23.39 -2.51 27.09
CA PRO A 19 24.82 -2.32 27.32
C PRO A 19 25.50 -1.38 26.30
N GLN A 20 26.43 -0.53 26.78
CA GLN A 20 27.15 0.47 25.97
C GLN A 20 27.71 -0.07 24.66
N ARG A 21 28.33 -1.26 24.69
CA ARG A 21 28.88 -1.94 23.49
C ARG A 21 27.87 -2.10 22.35
N TYR A 22 26.60 -2.37 22.66
CA TYR A 22 25.56 -2.56 21.64
C TYR A 22 25.09 -1.21 21.07
N ARG A 23 25.08 -0.17 21.90
CA ARG A 23 24.75 1.20 21.49
C ARG A 23 25.82 1.77 20.57
N GLU A 24 27.09 1.61 20.93
CA GLU A 24 28.23 2.03 20.12
C GLU A 24 28.28 1.28 18.78
N ARG A 25 28.04 -0.04 18.81
CA ARG A 25 27.94 -0.84 17.58
C ARG A 25 26.81 -0.34 16.66
N ALA A 26 25.61 -0.11 17.20
CA ALA A 26 24.49 0.41 16.41
C ALA A 26 24.84 1.75 15.75
N LYS A 27 25.51 2.66 16.49
CA LYS A 27 25.97 3.94 15.96
C LYS A 27 27.05 3.78 14.88
N ALA A 28 27.99 2.86 15.07
CA ALA A 28 29.04 2.55 14.09
C ALA A 28 28.45 1.97 12.78
N GLU A 29 27.33 1.25 12.86
CA GLU A 29 26.57 0.74 11.71
C GLU A 29 25.65 1.82 11.08
N GLY A 30 25.68 3.06 11.58
CA GLY A 30 24.85 4.16 11.10
C GLY A 30 23.36 3.99 11.42
N ARG A 31 23.02 3.27 12.49
CA ARG A 31 21.65 3.05 12.98
C ARG A 31 21.33 4.04 14.10
N LEU A 32 20.08 4.47 14.16
CA LEU A 32 19.58 5.27 15.27
C LEU A 32 19.16 4.36 16.42
N LEU A 33 19.39 4.80 17.66
CA LEU A 33 18.82 4.15 18.84
C LEU A 33 17.30 4.38 18.89
N VAL A 34 16.57 3.51 19.59
CA VAL A 34 15.10 3.54 19.63
C VAL A 34 14.52 4.91 20.03
N ARG A 35 15.14 5.59 21.00
CA ARG A 35 14.69 6.92 21.45
C ARG A 35 15.10 8.03 20.50
N GLU A 36 16.23 7.90 19.82
CA GLU A 36 16.66 8.82 18.76
C GLU A 36 15.69 8.73 17.55
N ARG A 37 15.18 7.52 17.24
CA ARG A 37 14.11 7.33 16.25
C ARG A 37 12.82 8.04 16.67
N LEU A 38 12.39 7.85 17.92
CA LEU A 38 11.18 8.48 18.45
C LEU A 38 11.29 10.01 18.51
N GLU A 39 12.43 10.55 18.91
CA GLU A 39 12.68 12.01 18.95
C GLU A 39 12.58 12.64 17.56
N ARG A 40 13.02 11.95 16.52
CA ARG A 40 12.87 12.42 15.13
C ARG A 40 11.46 12.24 14.59
N LEU A 41 10.79 11.15 14.96
CA LEU A 41 9.45 10.84 14.49
C LEU A 41 8.41 11.79 15.09
N LEU A 42 8.51 12.10 16.39
CA LEU A 42 7.51 12.83 17.14
C LEU A 42 7.81 14.33 17.18
N ASP A 43 6.75 15.14 17.19
CA ASP A 43 6.86 16.57 17.41
C ASP A 43 7.33 16.87 18.85
N PRO A 44 8.13 17.93 19.05
CA PRO A 44 8.61 18.30 20.38
C PRO A 44 7.46 18.74 21.30
N GLY A 45 7.66 18.60 22.61
CA GLY A 45 6.78 19.14 23.65
C GLY A 45 5.64 18.25 24.11
N PHE A 46 5.32 17.15 23.42
CA PHE A 46 4.35 16.16 23.89
C PHE A 46 4.83 14.73 23.62
N GLY A 47 5.21 14.04 24.70
CA GLY A 47 5.58 12.63 24.67
C GLY A 47 5.25 11.98 26.02
N ILE A 48 4.55 10.85 25.98
CA ILE A 48 4.22 10.04 27.15
C ILE A 48 4.79 8.66 26.88
N GLU A 49 5.62 8.16 27.80
CA GLU A 49 6.08 6.78 27.76
C GLU A 49 5.49 5.99 28.92
N ASP A 50 4.87 4.86 28.60
CA ASP A 50 4.30 3.94 29.59
C ASP A 50 5.20 2.72 29.80
N GLY A 51 5.25 2.25 31.05
CA GLY A 51 5.97 1.03 31.41
C GLY A 51 7.48 1.14 31.31
N LEU A 52 8.05 2.32 31.61
CA LEU A 52 9.50 2.56 31.61
C LEU A 52 10.26 1.53 32.47
N PHE A 53 9.75 1.23 33.67
CA PHE A 53 10.36 0.27 34.62
C PHE A 53 9.97 -1.19 34.38
N ALA A 54 9.33 -1.51 33.26
CA ALA A 54 8.92 -2.89 32.98
C ALA A 54 10.13 -3.82 32.91
N ASP A 55 10.09 -4.89 33.70
CA ASP A 55 11.14 -5.91 33.83
C ASP A 55 12.55 -5.37 34.08
N ASP A 56 12.65 -4.16 34.65
CA ASP A 56 13.93 -3.55 35.01
C ASP A 56 14.52 -4.25 36.23
N THR A 57 15.20 -5.37 35.98
CA THR A 57 15.93 -6.16 36.97
C THR A 57 17.43 -5.80 36.94
N ASP A 58 18.15 -6.19 37.99
CA ASP A 58 19.61 -6.03 38.07
C ASP A 58 20.36 -6.75 36.92
N GLU A 59 19.71 -7.71 36.26
CA GLU A 59 20.23 -8.48 35.12
C GLU A 59 20.22 -7.73 33.78
N GLY A 60 19.72 -6.49 33.75
CA GLY A 60 19.81 -5.60 32.59
C GLY A 60 18.77 -5.88 31.50
N ASN A 61 17.51 -5.56 31.81
CA ASN A 61 16.40 -5.64 30.85
C ASN A 61 15.50 -4.37 30.86
N PRO A 62 16.07 -3.17 30.62
CA PRO A 62 15.32 -1.93 30.72
C PRO A 62 14.11 -1.91 29.79
N ALA A 63 12.95 -1.55 30.35
CA ALA A 63 11.67 -1.45 29.66
C ALA A 63 11.21 -2.72 28.92
N ASP A 64 11.80 -3.89 29.23
CA ASP A 64 11.67 -5.17 28.53
C ASP A 64 11.79 -5.05 27.00
N ALA A 65 12.83 -4.32 26.55
CA ALA A 65 13.20 -4.19 25.13
C ALA A 65 12.16 -3.52 24.19
N VAL A 66 11.17 -2.82 24.75
CA VAL A 66 10.21 -2.04 23.96
C VAL A 66 9.84 -0.73 24.64
N VAL A 67 9.78 0.35 23.85
CA VAL A 67 9.27 1.65 24.26
C VAL A 67 7.86 1.80 23.68
N THR A 68 6.88 2.10 24.53
CA THR A 68 5.48 2.28 24.12
C THR A 68 4.94 3.57 24.69
N GLY A 69 4.07 4.25 23.96
CA GLY A 69 3.57 5.52 24.43
C GLY A 69 2.75 6.32 23.43
N LEU A 70 2.53 7.59 23.76
CA LEU A 70 1.82 8.55 22.93
C LEU A 70 2.73 9.72 22.59
N GLY A 71 2.57 10.24 21.38
CA GLY A 71 3.24 11.45 20.93
C GLY A 71 2.35 12.25 19.98
N LYS A 72 2.96 13.21 19.28
CA LYS A 72 2.31 13.92 18.18
C LYS A 72 3.12 13.81 16.90
N ILE A 73 2.44 13.79 15.76
CA ILE A 73 3.04 13.96 14.43
C ILE A 73 2.18 14.98 13.70
N HIS A 74 2.77 16.10 13.28
CA HIS A 74 2.05 17.23 12.70
C HIS A 74 0.88 17.73 13.58
N GLY A 75 1.10 17.80 14.89
CA GLY A 75 0.12 18.21 15.90
C GLY A 75 -0.93 17.15 16.24
N ARG A 76 -1.02 16.05 15.49
CA ARG A 76 -2.00 14.97 15.68
C ARG A 76 -1.47 13.91 16.63
N LYS A 77 -2.29 13.46 17.57
CA LYS A 77 -1.89 12.42 18.53
C LYS A 77 -1.72 11.09 17.81
N VAL A 78 -0.67 10.35 18.18
CA VAL A 78 -0.39 9.00 17.70
C VAL A 78 0.03 8.12 18.87
N CYS A 79 -0.27 6.83 18.77
CA CYS A 79 0.32 5.80 19.60
C CYS A 79 1.56 5.23 18.91
N TYR A 80 2.55 4.78 19.68
CA TYR A 80 3.73 4.13 19.12
C TYR A 80 4.16 2.92 19.93
N MET A 81 4.73 1.95 19.22
CA MET A 81 5.47 0.81 19.74
C MET A 81 6.84 0.83 19.06
N ALA A 82 7.92 0.76 19.83
CA ALA A 82 9.28 0.82 19.28
C ALA A 82 10.20 -0.18 19.98
N ASN A 83 10.73 -1.15 19.24
CA ASN A 83 11.68 -2.12 19.79
C ASN A 83 13.04 -1.48 20.06
N ASP A 84 13.67 -1.89 21.16
CA ASP A 84 15.07 -1.60 21.45
C ASP A 84 15.93 -2.84 21.15
N PRO A 85 16.62 -2.90 20.00
CA PRO A 85 17.47 -4.04 19.66
C PRO A 85 18.71 -4.14 20.57
N THR A 86 19.05 -3.10 21.33
CA THR A 86 20.20 -3.13 22.25
C THR A 86 19.89 -3.92 23.52
N VAL A 87 18.62 -4.14 23.82
CA VAL A 87 18.14 -4.92 24.98
C VAL A 87 17.68 -6.28 24.48
N LYS A 88 18.46 -7.34 24.78
CA LYS A 88 18.13 -8.73 24.40
C LYS A 88 17.70 -8.87 22.91
N ALA A 89 18.32 -8.13 22.00
CA ALA A 89 18.01 -8.11 20.56
C ALA A 89 16.54 -7.74 20.23
N GLY A 90 15.89 -6.93 21.07
CA GLY A 90 14.49 -6.55 20.88
C GLY A 90 13.51 -7.71 21.09
N SER A 91 13.98 -8.85 21.62
CA SER A 91 13.18 -10.07 21.73
C SER A 91 12.01 -9.90 22.70
N TRP A 92 10.87 -10.45 22.34
CA TRP A 92 9.64 -10.32 23.12
C TRP A 92 9.72 -11.17 24.38
N GLY A 93 9.74 -10.52 25.54
CA GLY A 93 9.48 -11.11 26.85
C GLY A 93 8.00 -10.97 27.26
N PRO A 94 7.61 -11.54 28.41
CA PRO A 94 6.26 -11.40 28.93
C PRO A 94 5.82 -9.93 29.12
N LYS A 95 6.71 -9.04 29.56
CA LYS A 95 6.38 -7.62 29.73
C LYS A 95 6.43 -6.86 28.41
N THR A 96 7.28 -7.26 27.46
CA THR A 96 7.23 -6.76 26.07
C THR A 96 5.84 -6.95 25.49
N VAL A 97 5.32 -8.19 25.56
CA VAL A 97 3.98 -8.52 25.05
C VAL A 97 2.92 -7.68 25.75
N GLU A 98 2.91 -7.65 27.09
CA GLU A 98 1.91 -6.86 27.83
C GLU A 98 1.96 -5.36 27.49
N LYS A 99 3.15 -4.78 27.29
CA LYS A 99 3.29 -3.38 26.85
C LYS A 99 2.70 -3.16 25.46
N ILE A 100 2.97 -4.05 24.51
CA ILE A 100 2.41 -3.99 23.15
C ILE A 100 0.88 -4.08 23.19
N LEU A 101 0.33 -5.00 23.98
CA LEU A 101 -1.13 -5.13 24.13
C LEU A 101 -1.76 -3.86 24.69
N ARG A 102 -1.17 -3.29 25.75
CA ARG A 102 -1.68 -2.06 26.38
C ARG A 102 -1.69 -0.87 25.44
N ILE A 103 -0.66 -0.71 24.60
CA ILE A 103 -0.64 0.41 23.65
C ILE A 103 -1.61 0.20 22.49
N GLN A 104 -1.82 -1.04 22.02
CA GLN A 104 -2.87 -1.35 21.04
C GLN A 104 -4.28 -1.11 21.61
N GLU A 105 -4.51 -1.51 22.86
CA GLU A 105 -5.77 -1.25 23.58
C GLU A 105 -5.99 0.26 23.74
N THR A 106 -4.92 1.03 24.00
CA THR A 106 -4.97 2.50 24.05
C THR A 106 -5.30 3.11 22.69
N ALA A 107 -4.65 2.64 21.61
CA ALA A 107 -4.94 3.09 20.25
C ALA A 107 -6.39 2.80 19.86
N ALA A 108 -6.93 1.63 20.23
CA ALA A 108 -8.33 1.28 20.00
C ALA A 108 -9.30 2.19 20.77
N ASN A 109 -9.07 2.38 22.07
CA ASN A 109 -9.96 3.16 22.94
C ASN A 109 -9.96 4.65 22.60
N LEU A 110 -8.79 5.19 22.23
CA LEU A 110 -8.65 6.60 21.85
C LEU A 110 -8.85 6.83 20.35
N ARG A 111 -8.98 5.76 19.56
CA ARG A 111 -9.06 5.77 18.09
C ARG A 111 -7.94 6.60 17.46
N LEU A 112 -6.69 6.27 17.82
CA LEU A 112 -5.49 6.96 17.33
C LEU A 112 -4.68 6.06 16.38
N PRO A 113 -4.01 6.65 15.36
CA PRO A 113 -3.05 5.93 14.53
C PRO A 113 -1.97 5.26 15.39
N LEU A 114 -1.50 4.09 14.97
CA LEU A 114 -0.47 3.32 15.66
C LEU A 114 0.72 3.07 14.76
N ILE A 115 1.89 3.56 15.19
CA ILE A 115 3.16 3.42 14.47
C ILE A 115 4.01 2.36 15.16
N TYR A 116 4.36 1.31 14.40
CA TYR A 116 5.21 0.22 14.85
C TYR A 116 6.63 0.42 14.31
N LEU A 117 7.59 0.66 15.19
CA LEU A 117 9.02 0.74 14.87
C LEU A 117 9.66 -0.60 15.23
N VAL A 118 9.71 -1.50 14.26
CA VAL A 118 10.06 -2.92 14.46
C VAL A 118 11.55 -3.15 14.24
N ASP A 119 12.18 -3.79 15.23
CA ASP A 119 13.59 -4.16 15.25
C ASP A 119 13.80 -5.27 16.30
N SER A 120 13.34 -6.48 15.97
CA SER A 120 13.18 -7.57 16.95
C SER A 120 13.57 -8.94 16.40
N ALA A 121 14.37 -9.67 17.17
CA ALA A 121 14.70 -11.06 16.90
C ALA A 121 13.54 -12.05 17.10
N GLY A 122 12.34 -11.58 17.44
CA GLY A 122 11.15 -12.42 17.70
C GLY A 122 11.01 -12.83 19.17
N ALA A 123 10.46 -14.02 19.43
CA ALA A 123 10.16 -14.47 20.78
C ALA A 123 11.43 -14.75 21.63
N ARG A 124 11.43 -14.34 22.90
CA ARG A 124 12.48 -14.73 23.85
C ARG A 124 12.21 -16.16 24.34
N ILE A 125 12.75 -17.14 23.63
CA ILE A 125 12.47 -18.58 23.77
C ILE A 125 12.56 -19.10 25.22
N THR A 126 13.47 -18.54 26.02
CA THR A 126 13.62 -18.92 27.44
C THR A 126 12.39 -18.67 28.31
N HIS A 127 11.45 -17.82 27.85
CA HIS A 127 10.21 -17.47 28.57
C HIS A 127 8.95 -17.87 27.79
N GLN A 128 9.06 -18.86 26.88
CA GLN A 128 7.98 -19.20 25.94
C GLN A 128 6.62 -19.46 26.60
N VAL A 129 6.59 -20.15 27.75
CA VAL A 129 5.34 -20.50 28.44
C VAL A 129 4.60 -19.24 28.91
N ASP A 130 5.33 -18.23 29.36
CA ASP A 130 4.79 -17.00 29.93
C ASP A 130 4.46 -15.93 28.89
N MET A 131 4.76 -16.18 27.60
CA MET A 131 4.54 -15.20 26.53
C MET A 131 3.83 -15.72 25.29
N PHE A 132 3.65 -17.04 25.12
CA PHE A 132 3.16 -17.61 23.85
C PHE A 132 1.72 -18.20 23.93
N PRO A 133 1.42 -19.20 24.78
CA PRO A 133 0.15 -19.95 24.68
C PRO A 133 -1.06 -19.30 25.37
N GLY A 134 -0.86 -18.26 26.19
CA GLY A 134 -1.89 -17.65 27.02
C GLY A 134 -2.83 -16.70 26.27
N ARG A 135 -3.96 -16.35 26.89
CA ARG A 135 -4.97 -15.47 26.26
C ARG A 135 -4.52 -14.02 26.06
N ARG A 136 -3.54 -13.57 26.86
CA ARG A 136 -2.87 -12.26 26.76
C ARG A 136 -1.41 -12.40 26.32
N HIS A 137 -1.07 -13.49 25.66
CA HIS A 137 0.28 -13.74 25.15
C HIS A 137 0.40 -13.23 23.70
N ALA A 138 1.52 -13.50 23.03
CA ALA A 138 1.87 -12.91 21.73
C ALA A 138 0.76 -13.01 20.67
N GLY A 139 -0.03 -14.09 20.66
CA GLY A 139 -1.18 -14.22 19.75
C GLY A 139 -2.24 -13.12 19.88
N ARG A 140 -2.35 -12.48 21.05
CA ARG A 140 -3.28 -11.37 21.29
C ARG A 140 -2.85 -10.09 20.58
N ILE A 141 -1.56 -9.93 20.25
CA ILE A 141 -1.05 -8.79 19.45
C ILE A 141 -1.73 -8.80 18.09
N PHE A 142 -1.70 -9.95 17.40
CA PHE A 142 -2.30 -10.11 16.07
C PHE A 142 -3.82 -9.96 16.11
N TYR A 143 -4.48 -10.51 17.14
CA TYR A 143 -5.91 -10.31 17.32
C TYR A 143 -6.24 -8.81 17.40
N ASN A 144 -5.48 -8.04 18.17
CA ASN A 144 -5.69 -6.60 18.29
C ASN A 144 -5.42 -5.87 16.97
N GLU A 145 -4.36 -6.23 16.22
CA GLU A 145 -4.08 -5.64 14.88
C GLU A 145 -5.24 -5.86 13.91
N VAL A 146 -5.83 -7.05 13.93
CA VAL A 146 -7.01 -7.38 13.11
C VAL A 146 -8.24 -6.56 13.56
N MET A 147 -8.42 -6.31 14.86
CA MET A 147 -9.50 -5.45 15.35
C MET A 147 -9.26 -3.95 15.06
N LEU A 148 -8.00 -3.53 14.93
CA LEU A 148 -7.62 -2.16 14.55
C LEU A 148 -7.63 -1.93 13.03
N SER A 149 -7.55 -2.99 12.23
CA SER A 149 -7.53 -2.93 10.76
C SER A 149 -8.75 -2.18 10.21
N GLY A 150 -8.51 -1.09 9.50
CA GLY A 150 -9.57 -0.23 8.97
C GLY A 150 -10.33 0.58 10.02
N LEU A 151 -9.92 0.55 11.29
CA LEU A 151 -10.42 1.45 12.35
C LEU A 151 -9.51 2.65 12.51
N VAL A 152 -8.21 2.42 12.66
CA VAL A 152 -7.16 3.44 12.76
C VAL A 152 -6.01 3.09 11.80
N PRO A 153 -5.29 4.07 11.24
CA PRO A 153 -4.12 3.79 10.42
C PRO A 153 -3.03 3.05 11.22
N GLN A 154 -2.54 1.93 10.68
CA GLN A 154 -1.45 1.12 11.25
C GLN A 154 -0.24 1.14 10.30
N LEU A 155 0.85 1.77 10.71
CA LEU A 155 2.07 1.90 9.88
C LEU A 155 3.24 1.16 10.53
N CYS A 156 3.91 0.30 9.76
CA CYS A 156 5.14 -0.36 10.19
C CYS A 156 6.37 0.29 9.55
N LEU A 157 7.32 0.69 10.39
CA LEU A 157 8.69 1.02 10.04
C LEU A 157 9.59 -0.12 10.49
N LEU A 158 10.02 -0.95 9.54
CA LEU A 158 10.89 -2.07 9.79
C LEU A 158 12.35 -1.64 9.62
N PHE A 159 13.05 -1.48 10.74
CA PHE A 159 14.45 -1.04 10.77
C PHE A 159 15.45 -2.20 10.91
N GLY A 160 14.96 -3.40 11.19
CA GLY A 160 15.77 -4.56 11.51
C GLY A 160 15.01 -5.86 11.30
N PRO A 161 15.43 -6.96 11.94
CA PRO A 161 14.75 -8.23 11.80
C PRO A 161 13.33 -8.19 12.38
N SER A 162 12.47 -9.02 11.82
CA SER A 162 11.16 -9.39 12.32
C SER A 162 10.91 -10.87 12.03
N ALA A 163 11.31 -11.72 12.97
CA ALA A 163 11.39 -13.16 12.75
C ALA A 163 10.16 -13.92 13.28
N ALA A 164 9.81 -15.01 12.59
CA ALA A 164 8.75 -15.95 12.96
C ALA A 164 7.41 -15.25 13.24
N GLY A 165 6.88 -15.35 14.45
CA GLY A 165 5.67 -14.64 14.85
C GLY A 165 5.78 -13.12 14.73
N GLY A 166 6.98 -12.55 14.91
CA GLY A 166 7.24 -11.13 14.71
C GLY A 166 6.87 -10.64 13.32
N ALA A 167 7.11 -11.47 12.29
CA ALA A 167 6.84 -11.13 10.89
C ALA A 167 5.36 -10.80 10.62
N TYR A 168 4.44 -11.25 11.50
CA TYR A 168 3.03 -10.94 11.36
C TYR A 168 2.66 -9.50 11.77
N ILE A 169 3.42 -8.82 12.64
CA ILE A 169 3.15 -7.40 12.95
C ILE A 169 3.22 -6.54 11.67
N PRO A 170 4.33 -6.56 10.89
CA PRO A 170 4.34 -5.88 9.59
C PRO A 170 3.22 -6.35 8.66
N ALA A 171 2.94 -7.66 8.60
CA ALA A 171 1.95 -8.21 7.66
C ALA A 171 0.50 -7.75 7.93
N PHE A 172 0.15 -7.42 9.18
CA PHE A 172 -1.16 -6.89 9.54
C PHE A 172 -1.26 -5.36 9.47
N CYS A 173 -0.16 -4.65 9.25
CA CYS A 173 -0.16 -3.20 9.05
C CYS A 173 -0.75 -2.81 7.68
N ASP A 174 -1.15 -1.54 7.57
CA ASP A 174 -1.68 -0.96 6.33
C ASP A 174 -0.58 -0.69 5.32
N THR A 175 0.62 -0.35 5.80
CA THR A 175 1.81 -0.10 4.98
C THR A 175 3.07 -0.49 5.76
N VAL A 176 4.03 -1.10 5.07
CA VAL A 176 5.31 -1.56 5.59
C VAL A 176 6.46 -0.87 4.85
N VAL A 177 7.18 -0.02 5.57
CA VAL A 177 8.41 0.63 5.12
C VAL A 177 9.59 -0.19 5.60
N MET A 178 10.47 -0.60 4.69
CA MET A 178 11.61 -1.47 4.98
C MET A 178 12.93 -0.77 4.66
N VAL A 179 13.85 -0.75 5.63
CA VAL A 179 15.19 -0.19 5.44
C VAL A 179 16.11 -1.23 4.80
N GLU A 180 16.68 -0.91 3.64
CA GLU A 180 17.50 -1.83 2.88
C GLU A 180 18.81 -2.24 3.57
N GLY A 181 19.18 -3.52 3.44
CA GLY A 181 20.37 -4.11 4.07
C GLY A 181 20.29 -4.23 5.59
N ARG A 182 19.14 -3.90 6.19
CA ARG A 182 18.89 -3.96 7.65
C ARG A 182 17.61 -4.70 7.98
N ALA A 183 16.53 -4.32 7.31
CA ALA A 183 15.21 -4.86 7.53
C ALA A 183 15.08 -6.26 6.92
N SER A 184 14.51 -7.17 7.70
CA SER A 184 14.18 -8.50 7.19
C SER A 184 12.97 -9.09 7.88
N MET A 185 12.16 -9.86 7.15
CA MET A 185 11.06 -10.62 7.76
C MET A 185 11.00 -12.04 7.18
N TYR A 186 10.80 -13.04 8.02
CA TYR A 186 10.76 -14.43 7.59
C TYR A 186 10.11 -15.31 8.66
N LEU A 187 9.47 -16.40 8.25
CA LEU A 187 8.90 -17.37 9.19
C LEU A 187 9.97 -18.27 9.84
N GLY A 188 11.01 -18.61 9.08
CA GLY A 188 12.17 -19.36 9.54
C GLY A 188 13.45 -18.74 9.01
N SER A 189 14.51 -18.73 9.81
CA SER A 189 15.81 -18.18 9.37
C SER A 189 16.44 -19.05 8.26
N PRO A 190 17.39 -18.51 7.46
CA PRO A 190 18.12 -19.30 6.48
C PRO A 190 18.76 -20.57 7.06
N ARG A 191 19.31 -20.46 8.28
CA ARG A 191 19.86 -21.62 9.02
C ARG A 191 18.79 -22.68 9.28
N MET A 192 17.56 -22.28 9.59
CA MET A 192 16.46 -23.21 9.83
C MET A 192 16.03 -23.89 8.53
N ALA A 193 15.96 -23.16 7.42
CA ALA A 193 15.65 -23.74 6.11
C ALA A 193 16.71 -24.78 5.69
N GLU A 194 18.00 -24.47 5.86
CA GLU A 194 19.08 -25.41 5.56
C GLU A 194 18.97 -26.69 6.42
N MET A 195 18.72 -26.55 7.73
CA MET A 195 18.62 -27.70 8.63
C MET A 195 17.38 -28.57 8.38
N VAL A 196 16.24 -27.97 7.98
CA VAL A 196 14.95 -28.69 7.89
C VAL A 196 14.69 -29.22 6.48
N ILE A 197 14.99 -28.43 5.46
CA ILE A 197 14.66 -28.76 4.06
C ILE A 197 15.87 -28.78 3.12
N GLY A 198 17.08 -28.50 3.63
CA GLY A 198 18.31 -28.53 2.84
C GLY A 198 18.51 -27.33 1.90
N GLU A 199 17.66 -26.31 2.00
CA GLU A 199 17.77 -25.10 1.17
C GLU A 199 18.88 -24.19 1.72
N LYS A 200 19.86 -23.88 0.87
CA LYS A 200 20.91 -22.91 1.17
C LYS A 200 20.57 -21.58 0.53
N THR A 201 20.41 -20.54 1.35
CA THR A 201 20.10 -19.19 0.91
C THR A 201 20.63 -18.17 1.91
N THR A 202 20.62 -16.90 1.53
CA THR A 202 21.00 -15.77 2.39
C THR A 202 19.78 -15.12 3.05
N LEU A 203 20.02 -14.29 4.07
CA LEU A 203 18.95 -13.53 4.72
C LEU A 203 18.31 -12.52 3.74
N GLU A 204 19.11 -11.91 2.86
CA GLU A 204 18.62 -10.96 1.85
C GLU A 204 17.74 -11.65 0.79
N GLU A 205 18.16 -12.83 0.30
CA GLU A 205 17.37 -13.60 -0.68
C GLU A 205 16.08 -14.17 -0.06
N MET A 206 16.12 -14.60 1.20
CA MET A 206 14.98 -15.22 1.87
C MET A 206 13.97 -14.24 2.43
N GLY A 207 14.44 -13.10 2.95
CA GLY A 207 13.60 -12.21 3.75
C GLY A 207 14.05 -10.75 3.76
N GLY A 208 14.94 -10.33 2.85
CA GLY A 208 15.46 -8.97 2.79
C GLY A 208 14.42 -7.94 2.33
N ALA A 209 14.66 -6.68 2.66
CA ALA A 209 13.80 -5.55 2.30
C ALA A 209 13.47 -5.48 0.81
N ARG A 210 14.50 -5.57 -0.06
CA ARG A 210 14.32 -5.51 -1.51
C ARG A 210 13.51 -6.68 -2.03
N MET A 211 13.79 -7.90 -1.58
CA MET A 211 13.03 -9.09 -2.00
C MET A 211 11.54 -8.92 -1.67
N HIS A 212 11.21 -8.46 -0.48
CA HIS A 212 9.82 -8.22 -0.10
C HIS A 212 9.14 -7.08 -0.87
N CYS A 213 9.88 -6.05 -1.26
CA CYS A 213 9.37 -4.93 -2.03
C CYS A 213 9.27 -5.21 -3.55
N GLU A 214 10.05 -6.16 -4.09
CA GLU A 214 10.08 -6.47 -5.53
C GLU A 214 9.38 -7.77 -5.89
N VAL A 215 9.44 -8.78 -5.02
CA VAL A 215 9.06 -10.17 -5.33
C VAL A 215 7.87 -10.65 -4.53
N SER A 216 7.91 -10.61 -3.20
CA SER A 216 6.84 -11.20 -2.38
C SER A 216 5.63 -10.26 -2.21
N GLY A 217 5.83 -8.96 -2.37
CA GLY A 217 4.82 -7.95 -2.08
C GLY A 217 4.50 -7.76 -0.59
N CYS A 218 5.31 -8.28 0.34
CA CYS A 218 5.12 -8.03 1.78
C CYS A 218 5.61 -6.64 2.20
N GLY A 219 6.61 -6.11 1.50
CA GLY A 219 7.09 -4.73 1.67
C GLY A 219 6.32 -3.78 0.75
N ASP A 220 6.03 -2.58 1.24
CA ASP A 220 5.35 -1.54 0.47
C ASP A 220 6.31 -0.47 -0.05
N VAL A 221 7.29 -0.10 0.78
CA VAL A 221 8.22 0.98 0.49
C VAL A 221 9.63 0.58 0.90
N LEU A 222 10.57 0.70 -0.02
CA LEU A 222 11.99 0.48 0.21
C LEU A 222 12.67 1.82 0.44
N VAL A 223 13.39 1.96 1.55
CA VAL A 223 14.17 3.15 1.90
C VAL A 223 15.58 2.74 2.32
N TYR A 224 16.51 3.69 2.36
CA TYR A 224 17.93 3.40 2.54
C TYR A 224 18.48 3.78 3.91
N SER A 225 17.66 4.41 4.76
CA SER A 225 18.08 4.82 6.10
C SER A 225 16.92 4.91 7.09
N ASP A 226 17.26 4.90 8.38
CA ASP A 226 16.29 5.13 9.46
C ASP A 226 15.61 6.49 9.31
N VAL A 227 16.34 7.50 8.81
CA VAL A 227 15.84 8.87 8.61
C VAL A 227 14.79 8.89 7.51
N GLU A 228 15.07 8.27 6.36
CA GLU A 228 14.09 8.18 5.25
C GLU A 228 12.82 7.43 5.67
N ALA A 229 12.94 6.36 6.48
CA ALA A 229 11.78 5.64 7.00
C ALA A 229 10.88 6.55 7.88
N ILE A 230 11.50 7.35 8.74
CA ILE A 230 10.81 8.30 9.62
C ILE A 230 10.18 9.43 8.81
N ASP A 231 10.90 9.99 7.84
CA ASP A 231 10.38 11.05 6.97
C ASP A 231 9.19 10.56 6.14
N PHE A 232 9.27 9.31 5.64
CA PHE A 232 8.14 8.66 4.98
C PHE A 232 6.94 8.54 5.92
N ALA A 233 7.11 8.08 7.16
CA ALA A 233 6.01 7.98 8.12
C ALA A 233 5.31 9.31 8.39
N ARG A 234 6.09 10.38 8.58
CA ARG A 234 5.57 11.72 8.79
C ARG A 234 4.74 12.18 7.58
N ARG A 235 5.27 12.01 6.36
CA ARG A 235 4.54 12.31 5.11
C ARG A 235 3.29 11.44 4.94
N TYR A 236 3.39 10.13 5.15
CA TYR A 236 2.30 9.16 4.99
C TYR A 236 1.09 9.54 5.84
N LEU A 237 1.28 9.89 7.11
CA LEU A 237 0.17 10.28 8.00
C LEU A 237 -0.57 11.54 7.54
N GLN A 238 0.03 12.40 6.72
CA GLN A 238 -0.67 13.56 6.15
C GLN A 238 -1.73 13.20 5.10
N TYR A 239 -1.80 11.94 4.67
CA TYR A 239 -2.83 11.46 3.72
C TYR A 239 -3.98 10.74 4.41
N PHE A 240 -3.86 10.41 5.70
CA PHE A 240 -4.88 9.62 6.42
C PHE A 240 -5.64 10.46 7.44
N PRO A 241 -6.94 10.16 7.65
CA PRO A 241 -7.67 10.64 8.82
C PRO A 241 -7.08 10.04 10.11
N THR A 242 -7.61 10.44 11.27
CA THR A 242 -7.16 9.87 12.56
C THR A 242 -7.76 8.47 12.76
N HIS A 243 -8.97 8.25 12.29
CA HIS A 243 -9.69 6.98 12.26
C HIS A 243 -10.72 6.96 11.13
N CYS A 244 -11.37 5.82 10.89
CA CYS A 244 -12.27 5.60 9.74
C CYS A 244 -13.59 6.38 9.73
N GLU A 245 -13.93 7.10 10.80
CA GLU A 245 -15.11 7.98 10.84
C GLU A 245 -14.75 9.45 10.50
N ASP A 246 -13.47 9.77 10.46
CA ASP A 246 -12.94 11.07 10.07
C ASP A 246 -12.64 11.10 8.55
N PHE A 247 -12.49 12.30 8.01
CA PHE A 247 -12.04 12.51 6.62
C PHE A 247 -10.54 12.86 6.55
N PRO A 248 -9.86 12.53 5.45
CA PRO A 248 -8.49 12.97 5.23
C PRO A 248 -8.34 14.49 5.37
N PRO A 249 -7.20 14.97 5.89
CA PRO A 249 -6.94 16.40 6.02
C PRO A 249 -6.90 17.10 4.65
N THR A 250 -7.27 18.39 4.65
CA THR A 250 -7.17 19.26 3.48
C THR A 250 -5.99 20.21 3.61
N PHE A 251 -5.42 20.59 2.48
CA PHE A 251 -4.26 21.47 2.38
C PHE A 251 -4.57 22.61 1.40
N ALA A 252 -3.70 23.63 1.38
CA ALA A 252 -3.73 24.61 0.30
C ALA A 252 -3.50 23.89 -1.04
N ALA A 253 -4.30 24.22 -2.04
CA ALA A 253 -4.08 23.74 -3.39
C ALA A 253 -2.75 24.26 -3.93
N ALA A 254 -2.04 23.43 -4.67
CA ALA A 254 -0.86 23.82 -5.43
C ALA A 254 -1.06 23.44 -6.89
N ASP A 255 -0.42 24.20 -7.79
CA ASP A 255 -0.36 23.84 -9.19
C ASP A 255 0.40 22.52 -9.39
N PRO A 256 0.10 21.77 -10.46
CA PRO A 256 0.85 20.55 -10.79
C PRO A 256 2.30 20.89 -11.15
N SER A 257 3.21 19.93 -10.98
CA SER A 257 4.63 20.14 -11.27
C SER A 257 4.93 20.25 -12.77
N LYS A 258 3.99 19.79 -13.62
CA LYS A 258 4.06 19.85 -15.08
C LYS A 258 2.78 20.46 -15.64
N ASP A 259 2.90 21.14 -16.79
CA ASP A 259 1.78 21.84 -17.43
C ASP A 259 0.70 20.85 -17.92
N PRO A 260 -0.56 20.97 -17.45
CA PRO A 260 -1.69 20.16 -17.94
C PRO A 260 -1.99 20.35 -19.43
N SER A 261 -1.62 21.48 -20.03
CA SER A 261 -1.90 21.78 -21.44
C SER A 261 -1.22 20.80 -22.41
N GLU A 262 -0.12 20.19 -21.99
CA GLU A 262 0.66 19.23 -22.77
C GLU A 262 0.08 17.79 -22.76
N LEU A 263 -0.98 17.52 -21.98
CA LEU A 263 -1.55 16.18 -21.84
C LEU A 263 -2.01 15.56 -23.17
N GLU A 264 -2.42 16.38 -24.13
CA GLU A 264 -2.82 15.91 -25.46
C GLU A 264 -1.67 15.24 -26.21
N HIS A 265 -0.46 15.79 -26.12
CA HIS A 265 0.71 15.29 -26.83
C HIS A 265 1.38 14.10 -26.13
N LEU A 266 1.09 13.90 -24.84
CA LEU A 266 1.64 12.80 -24.06
C LEU A 266 1.10 11.44 -24.50
N ILE A 267 -0.19 11.36 -24.87
CA ILE A 267 -0.89 10.10 -25.10
C ILE A 267 -0.81 9.74 -26.60
N PRO A 268 -0.06 8.68 -26.99
CA PRO A 268 0.06 8.32 -28.39
C PRO A 268 -1.27 7.79 -28.94
N THR A 269 -1.65 8.27 -30.13
CA THR A 269 -2.82 7.77 -30.87
C THR A 269 -2.67 6.29 -31.24
N ASN A 270 -1.44 5.85 -31.55
CA ASN A 270 -1.13 4.43 -31.72
C ASN A 270 -1.17 3.70 -30.37
N GLN A 271 -2.17 2.83 -30.19
CA GLN A 271 -2.40 2.11 -28.93
C GLN A 271 -1.25 1.16 -28.53
N ASN A 272 -0.43 0.73 -29.50
CA ASN A 272 0.72 -0.13 -29.27
C ASN A 272 1.96 0.65 -28.79
N ALA A 273 1.98 1.98 -28.98
CA ALA A 273 3.05 2.81 -28.45
C ALA A 273 2.81 3.06 -26.95
N PRO A 274 3.77 2.71 -26.08
CA PRO A 274 3.65 3.00 -24.66
C PRO A 274 3.84 4.50 -24.40
N PHE A 275 3.31 4.97 -23.27
CA PHE A 275 3.70 6.24 -22.66
C PHE A 275 3.87 6.02 -21.16
N ASP A 276 4.48 7.00 -20.49
CA ASP A 276 4.69 6.92 -19.05
C ASP A 276 3.50 7.50 -18.29
N MET A 277 2.77 6.67 -17.55
CA MET A 277 1.60 7.14 -16.79
C MET A 277 1.96 8.11 -15.65
N PHE A 278 3.21 8.10 -15.17
CA PHE A 278 3.66 9.10 -14.18
C PHE A 278 3.63 10.52 -14.74
N GLU A 279 3.96 10.70 -16.03
CA GLU A 279 3.90 12.01 -16.70
C GLU A 279 2.47 12.58 -16.73
N LEU A 280 1.46 11.70 -16.79
CA LEU A 280 0.06 12.09 -16.71
C LEU A 280 -0.31 12.44 -15.27
N ILE A 281 0.08 11.61 -14.30
CA ILE A 281 -0.18 11.86 -12.88
C ILE A 281 0.41 13.20 -12.43
N GLU A 282 1.66 13.51 -12.78
CA GLU A 282 2.36 14.76 -12.41
C GLU A 282 1.73 16.03 -12.99
N ARG A 283 0.96 15.90 -14.09
CA ARG A 283 0.15 16.98 -14.68
C ARG A 283 -1.24 17.08 -14.06
N LEU A 284 -1.68 16.04 -13.34
CA LEU A 284 -2.98 16.01 -12.70
C LEU A 284 -2.94 16.37 -11.24
N VAL A 285 -1.96 15.93 -10.47
CA VAL A 285 -1.93 16.09 -9.00
C VAL A 285 -1.17 17.35 -8.59
N ASP A 286 -1.44 17.85 -7.38
CA ASP A 286 -0.73 18.98 -6.80
C ASP A 286 0.78 18.65 -6.69
N ALA A 287 1.65 19.61 -6.99
CA ALA A 287 3.10 19.40 -6.96
C ALA A 287 3.59 18.80 -5.62
N ASP A 288 4.61 17.93 -5.70
CA ASP A 288 5.25 17.23 -4.58
C ASP A 288 4.31 16.40 -3.68
N SER A 289 3.07 16.15 -4.13
CA SER A 289 2.08 15.42 -3.34
C SER A 289 2.00 13.93 -3.63
N PHE A 290 2.51 13.45 -4.77
CA PHE A 290 2.42 12.03 -5.11
C PHE A 290 3.33 11.19 -4.20
N LEU A 291 2.73 10.24 -3.49
CA LEU A 291 3.36 9.29 -2.60
C LEU A 291 3.05 7.88 -3.10
N GLU A 292 3.98 7.31 -3.87
CA GLU A 292 3.82 5.98 -4.44
C GLU A 292 3.86 4.89 -3.35
N ILE A 293 2.96 3.90 -3.47
CA ILE A 293 2.90 2.72 -2.61
C ILE A 293 3.17 1.48 -3.47
N LYS A 294 4.04 0.58 -3.01
CA LYS A 294 4.45 -0.62 -3.75
C LYS A 294 5.07 -0.33 -5.12
N GLY A 295 5.84 0.76 -5.26
CA GLY A 295 6.44 1.15 -6.55
C GLY A 295 7.43 0.14 -7.15
N LEU A 296 7.92 -0.80 -6.34
CA LEU A 296 8.82 -1.85 -6.78
C LEU A 296 8.12 -3.18 -7.14
N PHE A 297 6.86 -3.36 -6.73
CA PHE A 297 6.08 -4.59 -6.92
C PHE A 297 4.98 -4.39 -7.97
N ALA A 298 4.85 -5.32 -8.91
CA ALA A 298 3.84 -5.29 -9.98
C ALA A 298 3.76 -3.92 -10.69
N LYS A 299 4.90 -3.47 -11.24
CA LYS A 299 5.12 -2.13 -11.80
C LYS A 299 4.20 -1.75 -12.98
N GLU A 300 3.51 -2.72 -13.58
CA GLU A 300 2.43 -2.52 -14.55
C GLU A 300 1.18 -1.83 -13.97
N LEU A 301 1.03 -1.78 -12.65
CA LEU A 301 -0.04 -1.07 -11.95
C LEU A 301 0.57 -0.14 -10.91
N ILE A 302 0.31 1.15 -11.05
CA ILE A 302 0.70 2.20 -10.11
C ILE A 302 -0.40 2.32 -9.06
N THR A 303 0.02 2.40 -7.79
CA THR A 303 -0.84 2.74 -6.66
C THR A 303 -0.15 3.83 -5.85
N GLY A 304 -0.86 4.87 -5.47
CA GLY A 304 -0.25 5.96 -4.70
C GLY A 304 -1.27 6.95 -4.17
N LEU A 305 -0.88 7.66 -3.13
CA LEU A 305 -1.66 8.74 -2.54
C LEU A 305 -1.21 10.07 -3.14
N ALA A 306 -2.12 11.01 -3.33
CA ALA A 306 -1.79 12.32 -3.85
C ALA A 306 -2.73 13.38 -3.29
N ARG A 307 -2.51 14.64 -3.67
CA ARG A 307 -3.49 15.70 -3.49
C ARG A 307 -3.95 16.24 -4.84
N LEU A 308 -5.22 16.61 -4.92
CA LEU A 308 -5.82 17.22 -6.08
C LEU A 308 -6.68 18.39 -5.61
N GLY A 309 -6.26 19.62 -5.89
CA GLY A 309 -6.92 20.82 -5.37
C GLY A 309 -6.90 20.88 -3.84
N GLY A 310 -5.80 20.44 -3.22
CA GLY A 310 -5.62 20.42 -1.76
C GLY A 310 -6.28 19.24 -1.04
N ARG A 311 -7.07 18.40 -1.74
CA ARG A 311 -7.77 17.25 -1.15
C ARG A 311 -7.03 15.95 -1.44
N VAL A 312 -6.95 15.06 -0.46
CA VAL A 312 -6.30 13.76 -0.62
C VAL A 312 -7.11 12.85 -1.55
N ILE A 313 -6.42 12.15 -2.45
CA ILE A 313 -6.98 11.10 -3.30
C ILE A 313 -6.04 9.89 -3.33
N GLY A 314 -6.59 8.70 -3.56
CA GLY A 314 -5.87 7.49 -3.92
C GLY A 314 -5.94 7.26 -5.42
N ILE A 315 -4.82 6.92 -6.04
CA ILE A 315 -4.70 6.71 -7.49
C ILE A 315 -4.43 5.23 -7.75
N VAL A 316 -5.21 4.64 -8.65
CA VAL A 316 -4.96 3.30 -9.23
C VAL A 316 -4.82 3.48 -10.73
N ALA A 317 -3.63 3.27 -11.28
CA ALA A 317 -3.34 3.57 -12.67
C ALA A 317 -2.58 2.44 -13.36
N SER A 318 -3.02 1.99 -14.52
CA SER A 318 -2.22 1.07 -15.34
C SER A 318 -1.02 1.81 -15.92
N GLN A 319 0.16 1.17 -15.99
CA GLN A 319 1.40 1.73 -16.53
C GLN A 319 1.73 1.09 -17.90
N PRO A 320 1.39 1.73 -19.03
CA PRO A 320 1.59 1.16 -20.37
C PRO A 320 3.06 0.90 -20.71
N LYS A 321 4.00 1.65 -20.12
CA LYS A 321 5.45 1.47 -20.30
C LYS A 321 5.97 0.16 -19.71
N VAL A 322 5.21 -0.46 -18.80
CA VAL A 322 5.56 -1.73 -18.16
C VAL A 322 4.55 -2.80 -18.56
N LYS A 323 5.00 -3.79 -19.34
CA LYS A 323 4.16 -4.90 -19.83
C LYS A 323 2.87 -4.44 -20.52
N GLY A 324 2.84 -3.25 -21.12
CA GLY A 324 1.67 -2.71 -21.80
C GLY A 324 0.49 -2.35 -20.88
N GLY A 325 0.69 -2.30 -19.56
CA GLY A 325 -0.38 -2.07 -18.57
C GLY A 325 -1.29 -3.29 -18.33
N VAL A 326 -0.89 -4.48 -18.79
CA VAL A 326 -1.63 -5.74 -18.58
C VAL A 326 -1.65 -6.10 -17.09
N LEU A 327 -2.78 -6.60 -16.57
CA LEU A 327 -2.92 -7.03 -15.18
C LEU A 327 -2.53 -8.51 -14.97
N PHE A 328 -1.79 -8.80 -13.91
CA PHE A 328 -1.36 -10.12 -13.44
C PHE A 328 -1.91 -10.43 -12.04
N VAL A 329 -1.59 -11.61 -11.49
CA VAL A 329 -1.98 -12.00 -10.12
C VAL A 329 -1.48 -11.00 -9.08
N ASP A 330 -0.22 -10.57 -9.21
CA ASP A 330 0.43 -9.65 -8.28
C ASP A 330 -0.15 -8.23 -8.36
N SER A 331 -0.43 -7.72 -9.57
CA SER A 331 -1.07 -6.41 -9.72
C SER A 331 -2.51 -6.43 -9.22
N ALA A 332 -3.22 -7.56 -9.36
CA ALA A 332 -4.57 -7.68 -8.83
C ALA A 332 -4.58 -7.63 -7.30
N ASP A 333 -3.66 -8.35 -6.63
CA ASP A 333 -3.52 -8.30 -5.17
C ASP A 333 -3.08 -6.90 -4.69
N LYS A 334 -2.11 -6.27 -5.39
CA LYS A 334 -1.68 -4.88 -5.13
C LYS A 334 -2.85 -3.90 -5.21
N GLY A 335 -3.60 -3.93 -6.31
CA GLY A 335 -4.77 -3.07 -6.52
C GLY A 335 -5.86 -3.31 -5.47
N THR A 336 -6.17 -4.58 -5.19
CA THR A 336 -7.16 -4.98 -4.17
C THR A 336 -6.84 -4.35 -2.81
N ARG A 337 -5.61 -4.53 -2.31
CA ARG A 337 -5.23 -4.05 -0.98
C ARG A 337 -5.27 -2.53 -0.92
N PHE A 338 -4.79 -1.83 -1.96
CA PHE A 338 -4.77 -0.38 -1.99
C PHE A 338 -6.18 0.24 -2.07
N ILE A 339 -7.09 -0.34 -2.86
CA ILE A 339 -8.49 0.10 -2.95
C ILE A 339 -9.18 -0.06 -1.59
N ALA A 340 -9.04 -1.22 -0.96
CA ALA A 340 -9.61 -1.48 0.37
C ALA A 340 -9.06 -0.53 1.44
N LEU A 341 -7.76 -0.21 1.37
CA LEU A 341 -7.12 0.76 2.27
C LEU A 341 -7.73 2.15 2.12
N CYS A 342 -7.85 2.64 0.88
CA CYS A 342 -8.43 3.96 0.63
C CYS A 342 -9.88 4.05 1.08
N ASP A 343 -10.68 3.02 0.77
CA ASP A 343 -12.09 2.96 1.18
C ASP A 343 -12.26 2.98 2.70
N ALA A 344 -11.47 2.18 3.43
CA ALA A 344 -11.53 2.10 4.88
C ALA A 344 -11.25 3.44 5.60
N PHE A 345 -10.55 4.36 4.95
CA PHE A 345 -10.14 5.64 5.52
C PHE A 345 -10.69 6.86 4.78
N ASN A 346 -11.83 6.69 4.09
CA ASN A 346 -12.54 7.76 3.39
C ASN A 346 -11.69 8.54 2.37
N ILE A 347 -10.73 7.86 1.73
CA ILE A 347 -9.87 8.44 0.68
C ILE A 347 -10.55 8.18 -0.68
N PRO A 348 -10.98 9.24 -1.40
CA PRO A 348 -11.54 9.10 -2.75
C PRO A 348 -10.58 8.42 -3.72
N LEU A 349 -11.11 7.65 -4.66
CA LEU A 349 -10.33 6.87 -5.62
C LEU A 349 -10.44 7.44 -7.04
N LEU A 350 -9.28 7.64 -7.66
CA LEU A 350 -9.13 7.97 -9.07
C LEU A 350 -8.52 6.77 -9.81
N PHE A 351 -9.25 6.25 -10.79
CA PHE A 351 -8.75 5.21 -11.69
C PHE A 351 -8.29 5.85 -12.99
N LEU A 352 -7.06 5.55 -13.43
CA LEU A 352 -6.49 6.02 -14.71
C LEU A 352 -6.20 4.80 -15.59
N ALA A 353 -7.07 4.57 -16.58
CA ALA A 353 -7.14 3.31 -17.30
C ALA A 353 -6.58 3.41 -18.74
N ASP A 354 -5.48 2.69 -18.98
CA ASP A 354 -4.90 2.31 -20.27
C ASP A 354 -4.47 0.82 -20.19
N VAL A 355 -5.47 -0.05 -20.07
CA VAL A 355 -5.33 -1.47 -19.73
C VAL A 355 -5.91 -2.38 -20.83
N PRO A 356 -5.13 -3.29 -21.42
CA PRO A 356 -5.62 -4.24 -22.42
C PRO A 356 -6.36 -5.45 -21.83
N GLY A 357 -6.47 -5.53 -20.50
CA GLY A 357 -7.13 -6.61 -19.76
C GLY A 357 -6.19 -7.32 -18.78
N PHE A 358 -6.63 -8.49 -18.31
CA PHE A 358 -5.78 -9.42 -17.57
C PHE A 358 -4.95 -10.27 -18.53
N MET A 359 -3.78 -10.67 -18.07
CA MET A 359 -2.90 -11.58 -18.81
C MET A 359 -3.62 -12.91 -19.05
N ILE A 360 -3.44 -13.45 -20.25
CA ILE A 360 -3.91 -14.77 -20.64
C ILE A 360 -2.75 -15.76 -20.72
N GLY A 361 -3.04 -17.06 -20.51
CA GLY A 361 -2.10 -18.14 -20.77
C GLY A 361 -1.91 -19.10 -19.59
N SER A 362 -1.42 -20.30 -19.89
CA SER A 362 -1.39 -21.42 -18.93
C SER A 362 -0.62 -21.14 -17.63
N LYS A 363 0.39 -20.26 -17.66
CA LYS A 363 1.15 -19.89 -16.46
C LYS A 363 0.30 -19.12 -15.45
N VAL A 364 -0.39 -18.07 -15.89
CA VAL A 364 -1.22 -17.23 -15.01
C VAL A 364 -2.51 -17.95 -14.61
N GLU A 365 -3.04 -18.82 -15.46
CA GLU A 365 -4.13 -19.72 -15.10
C GLU A 365 -3.75 -20.65 -13.94
N ARG A 366 -2.56 -21.28 -13.99
CA ARG A 366 -2.06 -22.12 -12.88
C ARG A 366 -1.78 -21.34 -11.60
N GLN A 367 -1.46 -20.05 -11.70
CA GLN A 367 -1.33 -19.18 -10.53
C GLN A 367 -2.70 -18.78 -9.94
N GLY A 368 -3.79 -18.99 -10.70
CA GLY A 368 -5.15 -18.63 -10.30
C GLY A 368 -5.53 -17.20 -10.64
N ILE A 369 -5.17 -16.71 -11.83
CA ILE A 369 -5.50 -15.33 -12.26
C ILE A 369 -6.98 -14.97 -12.11
N ILE A 370 -7.90 -15.92 -12.28
CA ILE A 370 -9.34 -15.70 -12.11
C ILE A 370 -9.68 -15.28 -10.66
N ARG A 371 -9.22 -16.03 -9.65
CA ARG A 371 -9.50 -15.72 -8.23
C ARG A 371 -8.79 -14.44 -7.78
N HIS A 372 -7.58 -14.17 -8.28
CA HIS A 372 -6.86 -12.92 -8.00
C HIS A 372 -7.52 -11.70 -8.67
N GLY A 373 -7.90 -11.80 -9.95
CA GLY A 373 -8.65 -10.74 -10.64
C GLY A 373 -10.01 -10.47 -9.99
N ALA A 374 -10.68 -11.52 -9.49
CA ALA A 374 -11.93 -11.39 -8.75
C ALA A 374 -11.77 -10.65 -7.42
N LYS A 375 -10.61 -10.71 -6.75
CA LYS A 375 -10.31 -9.87 -5.57
C LYS A 375 -10.35 -8.39 -5.91
N MET A 376 -9.70 -8.01 -7.01
CA MET A 376 -9.65 -6.59 -7.42
C MET A 376 -11.04 -6.09 -7.79
N ILE A 377 -11.81 -6.87 -8.55
CA ILE A 377 -13.20 -6.56 -8.88
C ILE A 377 -14.07 -6.48 -7.61
N TYR A 378 -13.85 -7.37 -6.64
CA TYR A 378 -14.53 -7.34 -5.35
C TYR A 378 -14.24 -6.03 -4.60
N ALA A 379 -12.97 -5.62 -4.51
CA ALA A 379 -12.58 -4.38 -3.83
C ALA A 379 -13.18 -3.13 -4.51
N VAL A 380 -13.15 -3.07 -5.85
CA VAL A 380 -13.78 -1.96 -6.61
C VAL A 380 -15.28 -1.89 -6.32
N SER A 381 -15.96 -3.05 -6.28
CA SER A 381 -17.40 -3.14 -6.08
C SER A 381 -17.82 -2.85 -4.64
N GLU A 382 -17.00 -3.22 -3.66
CA GLU A 382 -17.28 -3.00 -2.23
C GLU A 382 -17.03 -1.56 -1.82
N ALA A 383 -16.08 -0.87 -2.46
CA ALA A 383 -15.70 0.49 -2.10
C ALA A 383 -16.86 1.50 -2.24
N THR A 384 -17.10 2.26 -1.18
CA THR A 384 -18.18 3.23 -1.02
C THR A 384 -17.74 4.68 -1.11
N VAL A 385 -16.43 4.95 -0.99
CA VAL A 385 -15.84 6.27 -1.26
C VAL A 385 -16.18 6.77 -2.68
N PRO A 386 -16.02 8.08 -2.95
CA PRO A 386 -16.12 8.59 -4.31
C PRO A 386 -15.11 7.89 -5.23
N LYS A 387 -15.58 7.38 -6.37
CA LYS A 387 -14.79 6.68 -7.38
C LYS A 387 -15.00 7.36 -8.73
N ILE A 388 -13.94 7.90 -9.30
CA ILE A 388 -13.93 8.43 -10.67
C ILE A 388 -13.00 7.57 -11.51
N SER A 389 -13.48 7.12 -12.67
CA SER A 389 -12.67 6.41 -13.65
C SER A 389 -12.41 7.29 -14.86
N VAL A 390 -11.14 7.43 -15.24
CA VAL A 390 -10.71 8.11 -16.45
C VAL A 390 -10.15 7.08 -17.40
N ILE A 391 -10.85 6.85 -18.50
CA ILE A 391 -10.40 6.03 -19.60
C ILE A 391 -9.45 6.89 -20.44
N VAL A 392 -8.15 6.67 -20.25
CA VAL A 392 -7.08 7.45 -20.86
C VAL A 392 -6.89 7.04 -22.32
N ARG A 393 -6.85 5.74 -22.59
CA ARG A 393 -6.68 5.20 -23.95
C ARG A 393 -7.37 3.85 -24.13
N LYS A 394 -6.66 2.72 -24.22
CA LYS A 394 -7.32 1.41 -24.44
C LYS A 394 -7.82 0.86 -23.12
N VAL A 395 -9.07 0.41 -23.10
CA VAL A 395 -9.62 -0.37 -21.99
C VAL A 395 -10.41 -1.54 -22.56
N TYR A 396 -9.89 -2.74 -22.34
CA TYR A 396 -10.46 -3.95 -22.92
C TYR A 396 -10.94 -4.97 -21.90
N GLY A 397 -12.09 -5.57 -22.20
CA GLY A 397 -12.63 -6.73 -21.49
C GLY A 397 -12.62 -6.54 -19.97
N ALA A 398 -12.06 -7.52 -19.25
CA ALA A 398 -11.98 -7.48 -17.80
C ALA A 398 -11.07 -6.36 -17.23
N GLY A 399 -10.28 -5.68 -18.07
CA GLY A 399 -9.58 -4.46 -17.68
C GLY A 399 -10.54 -3.33 -17.32
N LEU A 400 -11.68 -3.23 -18.03
CA LEU A 400 -12.76 -2.30 -17.69
C LEU A 400 -13.34 -2.61 -16.31
N TYR A 401 -13.39 -3.88 -15.94
CA TYR A 401 -13.95 -4.33 -14.68
C TYR A 401 -13.03 -3.98 -13.51
N ALA A 402 -11.74 -4.29 -13.66
CA ALA A 402 -10.73 -4.01 -12.65
C ALA A 402 -10.47 -2.51 -12.45
N MET A 403 -10.60 -1.70 -13.50
CA MET A 403 -10.33 -0.26 -13.46
C MET A 403 -11.60 0.60 -13.26
N CYS A 404 -12.58 0.07 -12.52
CA CYS A 404 -13.78 0.78 -12.09
C CYS A 404 -14.60 1.37 -13.25
N GLY A 405 -14.85 0.56 -14.29
CA GLY A 405 -15.76 0.93 -15.36
C GLY A 405 -17.20 1.19 -14.88
N PRO A 406 -18.11 1.65 -15.77
CA PRO A 406 -19.40 2.22 -15.39
C PRO A 406 -20.29 1.34 -14.50
N ALA A 407 -20.18 0.02 -14.62
CA ALA A 407 -21.03 -0.93 -13.91
C ALA A 407 -20.67 -1.13 -12.42
N TYR A 408 -19.57 -0.55 -11.94
CA TYR A 408 -18.97 -0.86 -10.64
C TYR A 408 -19.24 0.21 -9.56
N GLY A 409 -20.40 0.86 -9.65
CA GLY A 409 -20.78 1.93 -8.72
C GLY A 409 -19.83 3.13 -8.80
N THR A 410 -19.28 3.37 -9.99
CA THR A 410 -18.46 4.53 -10.32
C THR A 410 -19.33 5.77 -10.33
N ASP A 411 -18.89 6.85 -9.67
CA ASP A 411 -19.66 8.09 -9.60
C ASP A 411 -19.57 8.90 -10.89
N ALA A 412 -18.44 8.78 -11.60
CA ALA A 412 -18.26 9.30 -12.96
C ALA A 412 -17.24 8.47 -13.75
N THR A 413 -17.60 8.09 -14.97
CA THR A 413 -16.70 7.53 -15.98
C THR A 413 -16.41 8.58 -17.04
N LEU A 414 -15.19 9.12 -17.01
CA LEU A 414 -14.67 10.08 -17.97
C LEU A 414 -13.86 9.37 -19.03
N ALA A 415 -13.85 9.91 -20.23
CA ALA A 415 -13.01 9.43 -21.32
C ALA A 415 -12.20 10.59 -21.92
N LEU A 416 -10.94 10.34 -22.20
CA LEU A 416 -10.15 11.24 -23.05
C LEU A 416 -10.47 10.98 -24.54
N PRO A 417 -10.17 11.90 -25.47
CA PRO A 417 -10.44 11.70 -26.89
C PRO A 417 -9.74 10.47 -27.48
N THR A 418 -8.67 10.02 -26.85
CA THR A 418 -7.90 8.81 -27.18
C THR A 418 -8.52 7.52 -26.66
N ALA A 419 -9.62 7.59 -25.90
CA ALA A 419 -10.25 6.46 -25.27
C ALA A 419 -10.81 5.46 -26.29
N TYR A 420 -10.62 4.18 -25.99
CA TYR A 420 -10.99 3.08 -26.87
C TYR A 420 -11.45 1.90 -26.02
N ILE A 421 -12.76 1.67 -26.00
CA ILE A 421 -13.43 0.78 -25.05
C ILE A 421 -14.08 -0.37 -25.81
N ALA A 422 -13.67 -1.61 -25.53
CA ALA A 422 -14.22 -2.78 -26.21
C ALA A 422 -14.08 -4.06 -25.38
N VAL A 423 -14.70 -5.14 -25.85
CA VAL A 423 -14.53 -6.47 -25.23
C VAL A 423 -13.10 -6.99 -25.40
N MET A 424 -12.49 -6.73 -26.55
CA MET A 424 -11.09 -7.04 -26.84
C MET A 424 -10.57 -6.14 -27.97
N GLY A 425 -9.24 -6.09 -28.17
CA GLY A 425 -8.64 -5.33 -29.27
C GLY A 425 -9.04 -5.89 -30.66
N PRO A 426 -9.06 -5.06 -31.71
CA PRO A 426 -9.51 -5.46 -33.05
C PRO A 426 -8.80 -6.69 -33.60
N GLU A 427 -7.50 -6.81 -33.39
CA GLU A 427 -6.69 -7.94 -33.84
C GLU A 427 -7.13 -9.25 -33.16
N ALA A 428 -7.43 -9.21 -31.87
CA ALA A 428 -7.89 -10.37 -31.11
C ALA A 428 -9.34 -10.73 -31.48
N ALA A 429 -10.21 -9.74 -31.61
CA ALA A 429 -11.62 -9.92 -31.97
C ALA A 429 -11.77 -10.63 -33.32
N VAL A 430 -11.10 -10.10 -34.35
CA VAL A 430 -11.20 -10.64 -35.71
C VAL A 430 -10.66 -12.06 -35.78
N ASN A 431 -9.51 -12.32 -35.14
CA ASN A 431 -8.95 -13.67 -35.09
C ASN A 431 -9.86 -14.65 -34.34
N ALA A 432 -10.47 -14.24 -33.23
CA ALA A 432 -11.35 -15.11 -32.45
C ALA A 432 -12.66 -15.44 -33.20
N VAL A 433 -13.32 -14.43 -33.77
CA VAL A 433 -14.62 -14.59 -34.43
C VAL A 433 -14.49 -15.27 -35.79
N TYR A 434 -13.48 -14.87 -36.58
CA TYR A 434 -13.34 -15.32 -37.96
C TYR A 434 -12.25 -16.37 -38.16
N TYR A 435 -11.75 -17.02 -37.09
CA TYR A 435 -10.65 -17.99 -37.15
C TYR A 435 -10.79 -19.00 -38.29
N LYS A 436 -11.94 -19.70 -38.34
CA LYS A 436 -12.21 -20.72 -39.36
C LYS A 436 -12.15 -20.13 -40.78
N LYS A 437 -12.79 -18.97 -40.98
CA LYS A 437 -12.82 -18.29 -42.27
C LYS A 437 -11.42 -17.83 -42.70
N ILE A 438 -10.63 -17.31 -41.76
CA ILE A 438 -9.24 -16.89 -42.02
C ILE A 438 -8.36 -18.08 -42.43
N MET A 439 -8.57 -19.26 -41.85
CA MET A 439 -7.84 -20.48 -42.21
C MET A 439 -8.22 -21.04 -43.59
N GLU A 440 -9.43 -20.75 -44.08
CA GLU A 440 -9.89 -21.14 -45.41
C GLU A 440 -9.31 -20.25 -46.53
N LEU A 441 -8.93 -19.01 -46.22
CA LEU A 441 -8.41 -18.03 -47.19
C LEU A 441 -6.89 -18.13 -47.32
N GLN A 442 -6.35 -17.78 -48.50
CA GLN A 442 -4.90 -17.77 -48.75
C GLN A 442 -4.42 -16.48 -49.42
N GLY A 443 -3.12 -16.22 -49.32
CA GLY A 443 -2.46 -15.07 -49.96
C GLY A 443 -3.12 -13.73 -49.64
N GLU A 444 -3.20 -12.86 -50.66
CA GLU A 444 -3.75 -11.50 -50.55
C GLU A 444 -5.22 -11.48 -50.11
N GLU A 445 -6.01 -12.50 -50.45
CA GLU A 445 -7.44 -12.56 -50.07
C GLU A 445 -7.60 -12.68 -48.55
N ARG A 446 -6.74 -13.49 -47.91
CA ARG A 446 -6.72 -13.64 -46.45
C ARG A 446 -6.33 -12.32 -45.77
N GLU A 447 -5.29 -11.65 -46.27
CA GLU A 447 -4.82 -10.39 -45.69
C GLU A 447 -5.86 -9.30 -45.85
N ARG A 448 -6.47 -9.17 -47.03
CA ARG A 448 -7.55 -8.21 -47.28
C ARG A 448 -8.74 -8.45 -46.36
N PHE A 449 -9.20 -9.69 -46.23
CA PHE A 449 -10.31 -10.03 -45.33
C PHE A 449 -10.01 -9.67 -43.86
N ILE A 450 -8.80 -9.97 -43.38
CA ILE A 450 -8.40 -9.61 -42.01
C ILE A 450 -8.40 -8.09 -41.83
N GLN A 451 -7.84 -7.33 -42.78
CA GLN A 451 -7.78 -5.87 -42.68
C GLN A 451 -9.17 -5.24 -42.75
N GLU A 452 -10.04 -5.68 -43.66
CA GLU A 452 -11.42 -5.21 -43.77
C GLU A 452 -12.19 -5.44 -42.47
N ARG A 453 -12.12 -6.64 -41.89
CA ARG A 453 -12.80 -6.95 -40.61
C ARG A 453 -12.22 -6.20 -39.42
N ARG A 454 -10.91 -5.92 -39.42
CA ARG A 454 -10.29 -5.11 -38.37
C ARG A 454 -10.73 -3.65 -38.45
N GLU A 455 -10.84 -3.11 -39.66
CA GLU A 455 -11.32 -1.75 -39.87
C GLU A 455 -12.80 -1.62 -39.53
N GLU A 456 -13.64 -2.57 -39.94
CA GLU A 456 -15.06 -2.62 -39.56
C GLU A 456 -15.23 -2.67 -38.04
N TYR A 457 -14.49 -3.54 -37.35
CA TYR A 457 -14.53 -3.62 -35.89
C TYR A 457 -14.01 -2.33 -35.23
N ARG A 458 -13.02 -1.68 -35.85
CA ARG A 458 -12.48 -0.40 -35.36
C ARG A 458 -13.50 0.72 -35.45
N GLN A 459 -14.28 0.75 -36.52
CA GLN A 459 -15.34 1.74 -36.72
C GLN A 459 -16.53 1.55 -35.77
N ASP A 460 -16.82 0.32 -35.33
CA ASP A 460 -17.87 0.08 -34.34
C ASP A 460 -17.48 0.54 -32.91
N ILE A 461 -16.17 0.63 -32.63
CA ILE A 461 -15.63 1.18 -31.38
C ILE A 461 -15.61 2.69 -31.48
N ASP A 462 -16.78 3.28 -31.33
CA ASP A 462 -17.02 4.72 -31.41
C ASP A 462 -17.29 5.31 -30.01
N LEU A 463 -16.36 6.13 -29.54
CA LEU A 463 -16.44 6.79 -28.25
C LEU A 463 -17.65 7.74 -28.14
N TYR A 464 -18.00 8.45 -29.22
CA TYR A 464 -19.15 9.37 -29.22
C TYR A 464 -20.46 8.60 -29.20
N LYS A 465 -20.52 7.43 -29.85
CA LYS A 465 -21.63 6.48 -29.72
C LYS A 465 -21.77 5.95 -28.29
N LEU A 466 -20.66 5.67 -27.60
CA LEU A 466 -20.69 5.29 -26.18
C LEU A 466 -21.20 6.43 -25.28
N ALA A 467 -20.70 7.66 -25.49
CA ALA A 467 -21.12 8.84 -24.75
C ALA A 467 -22.60 9.19 -24.99
N SER A 468 -23.07 9.18 -26.24
CA SER A 468 -24.49 9.42 -26.58
C SER A 468 -25.45 8.38 -26.00
N ARG A 469 -24.94 7.20 -25.61
CA ARG A 469 -25.68 6.14 -24.92
C ARG A 469 -25.53 6.19 -23.40
N LEU A 470 -24.89 7.23 -22.86
CA LEU A 470 -24.62 7.41 -21.43
C LEU A 470 -23.80 6.25 -20.83
N ILE A 471 -22.93 5.62 -21.63
CA ILE A 471 -21.99 4.61 -21.13
C ILE A 471 -20.79 5.29 -20.48
N VAL A 472 -20.36 6.44 -21.00
CA VAL A 472 -19.41 7.35 -20.35
C VAL A 472 -20.11 8.68 -20.07
N ASP A 473 -19.82 9.29 -18.94
CA ASP A 473 -20.49 10.52 -18.48
C ASP A 473 -19.99 11.77 -19.21
N ALA A 474 -18.72 11.77 -19.64
CA ALA A 474 -18.16 12.87 -20.41
C ALA A 474 -16.94 12.42 -21.23
N ILE A 475 -16.82 13.01 -22.43
CA ILE A 475 -15.56 13.06 -23.18
C ILE A 475 -14.90 14.38 -22.82
N VAL A 476 -13.76 14.33 -22.12
CA VAL A 476 -13.10 15.50 -21.52
C VAL A 476 -11.87 15.86 -22.35
N PRO A 477 -11.72 17.12 -22.82
CA PRO A 477 -10.48 17.57 -23.42
C PRO A 477 -9.31 17.37 -22.45
N SER A 478 -8.21 16.78 -22.91
CA SER A 478 -7.09 16.37 -22.03
C SER A 478 -6.56 17.51 -21.15
N ALA A 479 -6.42 18.72 -21.71
CA ALA A 479 -5.98 19.91 -20.99
C ALA A 479 -6.92 20.38 -19.85
N ARG A 480 -8.20 19.97 -19.89
CA ARG A 480 -9.23 20.33 -18.89
C ARG A 480 -9.45 19.24 -17.84
N LEU A 481 -8.78 18.08 -17.98
CA LEU A 481 -9.02 16.91 -17.12
C LEU A 481 -8.82 17.22 -15.63
N ARG A 482 -7.75 17.94 -15.27
CA ARG A 482 -7.48 18.29 -13.87
C ARG A 482 -8.63 19.08 -13.23
N GLU A 483 -9.10 20.13 -13.89
CA GLU A 483 -10.19 20.98 -13.38
C GLU A 483 -11.51 20.21 -13.28
N GLU A 484 -11.79 19.34 -14.25
CA GLU A 484 -12.95 18.47 -14.24
C GLU A 484 -12.92 17.51 -13.04
N LEU A 485 -11.76 16.90 -12.78
CA LEU A 485 -11.58 16.00 -11.64
C LEU A 485 -11.74 16.73 -10.30
N ILE A 486 -11.16 17.92 -10.13
CA ILE A 486 -11.32 18.75 -8.92
C ILE A 486 -12.81 19.01 -8.66
N SER A 487 -13.52 19.49 -9.68
CA SER A 487 -14.95 19.85 -9.59
C SER A 487 -15.81 18.64 -9.22
N ARG A 488 -15.52 17.47 -9.83
CA ARG A 488 -16.27 16.24 -9.54
C ARG A 488 -15.98 15.68 -8.16
N PHE A 489 -14.72 15.60 -7.75
CA PHE A 489 -14.41 15.12 -6.40
C PHE A 489 -14.99 16.05 -5.32
N GLU A 490 -15.05 17.36 -5.56
CA GLU A 490 -15.77 18.29 -4.70
C GLU A 490 -17.28 17.97 -4.65
N ALA A 491 -17.92 17.79 -5.81
CA ALA A 491 -19.35 17.47 -5.89
C ALA A 491 -19.71 16.14 -5.22
N TYR A 492 -18.86 15.12 -5.35
CA TYR A 492 -19.09 13.80 -4.75
C TYR A 492 -18.59 13.68 -3.30
N ALA A 493 -17.97 14.73 -2.72
CA ALA A 493 -17.43 14.68 -1.36
C ALA A 493 -18.48 14.39 -0.28
N SER A 494 -19.76 14.70 -0.53
CA SER A 494 -20.87 14.41 0.38
C SER A 494 -21.52 13.04 0.17
N LYS A 495 -20.95 12.18 -0.68
CA LYS A 495 -21.47 10.84 -0.97
C LYS A 495 -21.62 10.02 0.31
N ARG A 496 -22.77 9.37 0.45
CA ARG A 496 -23.04 8.37 1.49
C ARG A 496 -23.65 7.15 0.83
N ALA A 497 -22.82 6.14 0.56
CA ALA A 497 -23.26 4.83 0.09
C ALA A 497 -23.20 3.84 1.25
N ILE A 498 -24.24 3.01 1.38
CA ILE A 498 -24.33 2.02 2.45
C ILE A 498 -24.40 0.64 1.80
N ASN A 499 -23.41 -0.20 2.09
CA ASN A 499 -23.42 -1.59 1.67
C ASN A 499 -24.46 -2.41 2.44
N PRO A 500 -24.96 -3.53 1.88
CA PRO A 500 -25.87 -4.43 2.60
C PRO A 500 -25.30 -4.86 3.96
N ARG A 501 -26.15 -4.89 4.99
CA ARG A 501 -25.74 -5.26 6.36
C ARG A 501 -25.31 -6.73 6.41
N LYS A 502 -24.02 -6.98 6.67
CA LYS A 502 -23.40 -8.31 6.79
C LYS A 502 -22.32 -8.28 7.88
N ARG A 503 -21.91 -9.45 8.40
CA ARG A 503 -20.80 -9.53 9.38
C ARG A 503 -19.48 -9.09 8.76
N HIS A 504 -19.19 -9.60 7.56
CA HIS A 504 -18.09 -9.20 6.69
C HIS A 504 -18.33 -9.80 5.30
N GLY A 505 -17.54 -9.37 4.32
CA GLY A 505 -17.45 -10.01 3.01
C GLY A 505 -16.87 -11.43 3.06
N VAL A 506 -17.06 -12.18 1.98
CA VAL A 506 -16.32 -13.43 1.70
C VAL A 506 -15.58 -13.21 0.38
N MET A 507 -14.42 -12.56 0.48
CA MET A 507 -13.60 -12.24 -0.69
C MET A 507 -12.99 -13.53 -1.27
N PRO A 508 -12.82 -13.64 -2.61
CA PRO A 508 -12.04 -14.71 -3.22
C PRO A 508 -10.63 -14.80 -2.63
N VAL A 509 -10.09 -16.01 -2.42
CA VAL A 509 -8.73 -16.22 -1.84
C VAL A 509 -7.73 -16.74 -2.83
#